data_AF-A0A662Y115-F1
#
_entry.id   AF-A0A662Y115-F1
#
_cell.length_a   1.000
_cell.length_b   1.000
_cell.length_c   1.000
_cell.angle_alpha   90.00
_cell.angle_beta   90.00
_cell.angle_gamma   90.00
#
_symmetry.space_group_name_H-M   'P 1'
#
loop_
_entity.id
_entity.type
_entity.pdbx_description
1 polymer ?
#
loop_
_entity_poly.entity_id
_entity_poly.type
_entity_poly.pdbx_seq_one_letter_code
_entity_poly.pdbx_strand_id
1 'polypeptide(L)'
;MGSFVRAFGFAFLIFKAFSQRSVAGLSLKTLELYAFVFLFRLSSILRYQGYLPYDRSGDWLYSFLEIIALVLCCGVIYLVTMRFNSTYELRYDTFGWLHLPTELGGLYILLPCILVGMVQTRKQWHALVSLCVWDCDFSLDGWQIRSMLVFLVAQGGGAVESCISHFVYALAFGSFLHLVFWFSSYHELGEKDAGQHVGYTVIFVQIGHMLMMADFLYYYFKRCG
;
A
#
# COMPACT_ATOMS: atom_id res chain seq x y z
N MET A 1 5.60 -11.22 -7.84
CA MET A 1 6.22 -10.27 -8.80
C MET A 1 6.02 -8.80 -8.40
N GLY A 2 4.79 -8.31 -8.21
CA GLY A 2 4.54 -6.91 -7.82
C GLY A 2 5.22 -6.46 -6.51
N SER A 3 5.29 -7.33 -5.50
CA SER A 3 5.94 -7.03 -4.21
C SER A 3 7.44 -6.75 -4.31
N PHE A 4 8.13 -7.37 -5.28
CA PHE A 4 9.56 -7.13 -5.52
C PHE A 4 9.81 -5.70 -5.98
N VAL A 5 8.99 -5.21 -6.91
CA VAL A 5 9.10 -3.86 -7.45
C VAL A 5 8.79 -2.82 -6.37
N ARG A 6 7.80 -3.09 -5.49
CA ARG A 6 7.49 -2.22 -4.35
C ARG A 6 8.64 -2.18 -3.33
N ALA A 7 9.20 -3.33 -2.96
CA ALA A 7 10.33 -3.41 -2.05
C ALA A 7 11.54 -2.64 -2.58
N PHE A 8 11.84 -2.79 -3.87
CA PHE A 8 12.89 -2.03 -4.54
C PHE A 8 12.62 -0.51 -4.50
N GLY A 9 11.37 -0.10 -4.68
CA GLY A 9 10.95 1.29 -4.50
C GLY A 9 11.29 1.84 -3.10
N PHE A 10 10.97 1.11 -2.04
CA PHE A 10 11.29 1.53 -0.67
C PHE A 10 12.81 1.54 -0.40
N ALA A 11 13.56 0.58 -0.93
CA ALA A 11 15.03 0.60 -0.84
C ALA A 11 15.61 1.85 -1.51
N PHE A 12 15.07 2.24 -2.67
CA PHE A 12 15.48 3.46 -3.37
C PHE A 12 15.14 4.73 -2.58
N LEU A 13 13.99 4.77 -1.88
CA LEU A 13 13.64 5.88 -0.98
C LEU A 13 14.62 6.02 0.19
N ILE A 14 15.04 4.90 0.79
CA ILE A 14 16.07 4.92 1.84
C ILE A 14 17.37 5.49 1.30
N PHE A 15 17.82 5.02 0.13
CA PHE A 15 19.02 5.52 -0.52
C PHE A 15 18.93 7.03 -0.79
N LYS A 16 17.78 7.51 -1.29
CA LYS A 16 17.51 8.94 -1.49
C LYS A 16 17.60 9.72 -0.18
N ALA A 17 16.94 9.26 0.88
CA ALA A 17 16.94 9.92 2.18
C ALA A 17 18.37 10.07 2.74
N PHE A 18 19.22 9.05 2.56
CA PHE A 18 20.64 9.14 2.95
C PHE A 18 21.47 10.04 2.02
N SER A 19 21.29 9.93 0.71
CA SER A 19 22.07 10.70 -0.27
C SER A 19 21.80 12.20 -0.21
N GLN A 20 20.54 12.59 -0.01
CA GLN A 20 20.13 13.99 -0.01
C GLN A 20 19.94 14.56 1.40
N ARG A 21 20.07 13.71 2.44
CA ARG A 21 19.85 14.07 3.86
C ARG A 21 18.51 14.80 4.08
N SER A 22 17.51 14.46 3.29
CA SER A 22 16.23 15.14 3.21
C SER A 22 15.13 14.14 2.90
N VAL A 23 14.00 14.30 3.59
CA VAL A 23 12.75 13.56 3.37
C VAL A 23 11.65 14.44 2.78
N ALA A 24 12.02 15.59 2.22
CA ALA A 24 11.09 16.47 1.51
C ALA A 24 10.38 15.69 0.37
N GLY A 25 9.08 15.95 0.20
CA GLY A 25 8.27 15.27 -0.81
C GLY A 25 7.70 13.90 -0.40
N LEU A 26 7.90 13.44 0.84
CA LEU A 26 7.31 12.19 1.35
C LEU A 26 6.19 12.47 2.34
N SER A 27 5.02 11.84 2.14
CA SER A 27 3.92 11.81 3.10
C SER A 27 4.13 10.68 4.11
N LEU A 28 4.18 11.03 5.40
CA LEU A 28 4.27 10.06 6.49
C LEU A 28 3.00 9.20 6.55
N LYS A 29 1.84 9.80 6.31
CA LYS A 29 0.54 9.09 6.33
C LYS A 29 0.48 8.00 5.26
N THR A 30 1.01 8.30 4.09
CA THR A 30 1.13 7.30 3.01
C THR A 30 2.01 6.13 3.45
N LEU A 31 3.16 6.41 4.07
CA LEU A 31 4.08 5.37 4.56
C LEU A 31 3.46 4.50 5.67
N GLU A 32 2.73 5.11 6.62
CA GLU A 32 2.00 4.39 7.67
C GLU A 32 0.97 3.42 7.05
N LEU A 33 0.21 3.87 6.06
CA LEU A 33 -0.78 3.04 5.39
C LEU A 33 -0.14 1.89 4.58
N TYR A 34 1.01 2.12 3.92
CA TYR A 34 1.80 1.06 3.28
C TYR A 34 2.28 0.03 4.31
N ALA A 35 2.76 0.46 5.48
CA ALA A 35 3.17 -0.44 6.56
C ALA A 35 1.99 -1.31 7.05
N PHE A 36 0.80 -0.74 7.21
CA PHE A 36 -0.38 -1.52 7.58
C PHE A 36 -0.79 -2.52 6.51
N VAL A 37 -0.75 -2.15 5.24
CA VAL A 37 -1.02 -3.09 4.14
C VAL A 37 -0.01 -4.23 4.12
N PHE A 38 1.29 -3.95 4.26
CA PHE A 38 2.29 -5.01 4.32
C PHE A 38 2.09 -5.92 5.55
N LEU A 39 1.73 -5.36 6.71
CA LEU A 39 1.41 -6.15 7.91
C LEU A 39 0.20 -7.05 7.70
N PHE A 40 -0.86 -6.53 7.11
CA PHE A 40 -2.07 -7.29 6.82
C PHE A 40 -1.82 -8.37 5.77
N ARG A 41 -1.18 -8.02 4.65
CA ARG A 41 -0.79 -8.97 3.61
C ARG A 41 0.10 -10.09 4.16
N LEU A 42 1.12 -9.77 4.95
CA LEU A 42 2.00 -10.76 5.59
C LEU A 42 1.23 -11.65 6.57
N SER A 43 0.31 -11.07 7.36
CA SER A 43 -0.53 -11.83 8.29
C SER A 43 -1.45 -12.81 7.56
N SER A 44 -1.97 -12.43 6.39
CA SER A 44 -2.78 -13.29 5.53
C SER A 44 -1.97 -14.47 4.99
N ILE A 45 -0.78 -14.20 4.44
CA ILE A 45 0.11 -15.21 3.86
C ILE A 45 0.61 -16.21 4.91
N LEU A 46 1.05 -15.73 6.08
CA LEU A 46 1.59 -16.59 7.14
C LEU A 46 0.55 -17.50 7.79
N ARG A 47 -0.73 -17.09 7.82
CA ARG A 47 -1.80 -17.83 8.51
C ARG A 47 -2.57 -18.79 7.58
N TYR A 48 -2.70 -18.47 6.29
CA TYR A 48 -3.48 -19.28 5.35
C TYR A 48 -2.70 -19.52 4.05
N GLN A 49 -1.98 -20.65 3.98
CA GLN A 49 -1.31 -21.17 2.77
C GLN A 49 -2.28 -21.63 1.65
N GLY A 50 -3.59 -21.42 1.80
CA GLY A 50 -4.61 -21.98 0.91
C GLY A 50 -5.08 -21.08 -0.25
N TYR A 51 -4.69 -19.80 -0.25
CA TYR A 51 -5.27 -18.78 -1.13
C TYR A 51 -4.41 -18.43 -2.35
N LEU A 52 -3.11 -18.74 -2.33
CA LEU A 52 -2.23 -18.61 -3.49
C LEU A 52 -2.36 -19.87 -4.37
N PRO A 53 -2.33 -19.76 -5.71
CA PRO A 53 -2.06 -20.89 -6.60
C PRO A 53 -0.87 -21.68 -6.05
N TYR A 54 -1.03 -22.99 -5.87
CA TYR A 54 -0.05 -23.83 -5.18
C TYR A 54 1.23 -23.94 -6.01
N ASP A 55 2.20 -23.06 -5.77
CA ASP A 55 3.56 -23.19 -6.29
C ASP A 55 4.54 -23.34 -5.12
N ARG A 56 4.73 -24.61 -4.73
CA ARG A 56 5.43 -25.07 -3.51
C ARG A 56 6.89 -24.57 -3.39
N SER A 57 7.48 -24.05 -4.47
CA SER A 57 8.82 -23.46 -4.53
C SER A 57 8.85 -21.92 -4.38
N GLY A 58 7.74 -21.22 -4.61
CA GLY A 58 7.68 -19.75 -4.67
C GLY A 58 7.19 -19.06 -3.39
N ASP A 59 6.49 -19.78 -2.51
CA ASP A 59 5.82 -19.19 -1.33
C ASP A 59 6.78 -18.62 -0.29
N TRP A 60 7.93 -19.28 -0.07
CA TRP A 60 8.93 -18.79 0.88
C TRP A 60 9.57 -17.49 0.40
N LEU A 61 9.88 -17.39 -0.91
CA LEU A 61 10.44 -16.18 -1.51
C LEU A 61 9.43 -15.03 -1.46
N TYR A 62 8.15 -15.29 -1.71
CA TYR A 62 7.11 -14.28 -1.64
C TYR A 62 6.95 -13.72 -0.21
N SER A 63 6.86 -14.62 0.77
CA SER A 63 6.77 -14.25 2.20
C SER A 63 8.01 -13.48 2.66
N PHE A 64 9.20 -13.92 2.24
CA PHE A 64 10.47 -13.25 2.55
C PHE A 64 10.55 -11.83 1.95
N LEU A 65 10.12 -11.66 0.70
CA LEU A 65 10.09 -10.35 0.04
C LEU A 65 9.09 -9.38 0.68
N GLU A 66 7.93 -9.87 1.14
CA GLU A 66 6.97 -9.06 1.90
C GLU A 66 7.54 -8.63 3.26
N ILE A 67 8.26 -9.51 3.96
CA ILE A 67 8.98 -9.14 5.20
C ILE A 67 10.02 -8.05 4.93
N ILE A 68 10.81 -8.18 3.85
CA ILE A 68 11.79 -7.16 3.46
C ILE A 68 11.08 -5.84 3.15
N ALA A 69 9.99 -5.86 2.37
CA ALA A 69 9.23 -4.66 2.04
C ALA A 69 8.72 -3.94 3.29
N LEU A 70 8.20 -4.69 4.26
CA LEU A 70 7.75 -4.16 5.55
C LEU A 70 8.91 -3.53 6.34
N VAL A 71 10.05 -4.23 6.45
CA VAL A 71 11.23 -3.72 7.16
C VAL A 71 11.76 -2.44 6.52
N LEU A 72 11.84 -2.39 5.18
CA LEU A 72 12.25 -1.20 4.45
C LEU A 72 11.26 -0.05 4.67
N CYS A 73 9.95 -0.32 4.63
CA CYS A 73 8.91 0.67 4.90
C CYS A 73 9.05 1.26 6.32
N CYS A 74 9.19 0.41 7.34
CA CYS A 74 9.47 0.84 8.72
C CYS A 74 10.77 1.64 8.83
N GLY A 75 11.80 1.27 8.06
CA GLY A 75 13.05 2.02 7.96
C GLY A 75 12.84 3.44 7.43
N VAL A 76 12.04 3.61 6.37
CA VAL A 76 11.69 4.95 5.84
C VAL A 76 10.88 5.74 6.87
N ILE A 77 9.91 5.12 7.56
CA ILE A 77 9.14 5.77 8.64
C ILE A 77 10.09 6.27 9.75
N TYR A 78 11.06 5.45 10.17
CA TYR A 78 12.06 5.86 11.15
C TYR A 78 12.92 7.03 10.65
N LEU A 79 13.29 7.04 9.37
CA LEU A 79 14.05 8.14 8.79
C LEU A 79 13.25 9.44 8.77
N VAL A 80 11.95 9.39 8.46
CA VAL A 80 11.06 10.57 8.45
C VAL A 80 10.79 11.07 9.87
N THR A 81 10.48 10.18 10.81
CA THR A 81 10.06 10.55 12.17
C THR A 81 11.20 10.95 13.09
N MET A 82 12.34 10.25 13.03
CA MET A 82 13.47 10.44 13.95
C MET A 82 14.64 11.17 13.30
N ARG A 83 15.15 10.67 12.17
CA ARG A 83 16.46 11.09 11.64
C ARG A 83 16.43 12.42 10.89
N PHE A 84 15.45 12.59 10.00
CA PHE A 84 15.31 13.74 9.10
C PHE A 84 14.00 14.51 9.35
N ASN A 85 13.49 14.45 10.58
CA ASN A 85 12.25 15.10 11.00
C ASN A 85 12.23 16.60 10.66
N SER A 86 13.36 17.30 10.75
CA SER A 86 13.42 18.74 10.48
C SER A 86 13.10 19.13 9.03
N THR A 87 13.22 18.18 8.08
CA THR A 87 12.96 18.41 6.66
C THR A 87 11.58 17.88 6.24
N TYR A 88 10.81 17.32 7.17
CA TYR A 88 9.48 16.81 6.91
C TYR A 88 8.45 17.93 6.92
N GLU A 89 7.63 18.00 5.87
CA GLU A 89 6.68 19.10 5.65
C GLU A 89 5.28 18.75 6.17
N LEU A 90 5.13 18.77 7.49
CA LEU A 90 3.86 18.45 8.19
C LEU A 90 2.67 19.26 7.65
N ARG A 91 2.90 20.50 7.19
CA ARG A 91 1.85 21.42 6.71
C ARG A 91 1.08 20.87 5.50
N TYR A 92 1.71 20.01 4.70
CA TYR A 92 1.11 19.47 3.48
C TYR A 92 0.50 18.07 3.68
N ASP A 93 0.76 17.40 4.81
CA ASP A 93 0.22 16.07 5.12
C ASP A 93 -1.13 16.18 5.88
N THR A 94 -2.11 16.82 5.25
CA THR A 94 -3.45 17.09 5.81
C THR A 94 -4.42 15.92 5.70
N PHE A 95 -3.95 14.75 5.24
CA PHE A 95 -4.81 13.60 5.05
C PHE A 95 -5.21 12.99 6.41
N GLY A 96 -6.52 13.01 6.72
CA GLY A 96 -7.06 12.56 8.02
C GLY A 96 -7.29 13.67 9.04
N TRP A 97 -7.21 14.94 8.65
CA TRP A 97 -7.42 16.11 9.52
C TRP A 97 -8.92 16.33 9.83
N LEU A 98 -9.49 15.49 10.69
CA LEU A 98 -10.78 15.72 11.35
C LEU A 98 -10.57 15.70 12.87
N HIS A 99 -10.11 16.83 13.42
CA HIS A 99 -10.08 17.12 14.87
C HIS A 99 -9.25 16.20 15.81
N LEU A 100 -8.35 15.34 15.31
CA LEU A 100 -7.42 14.54 16.13
C LEU A 100 -5.94 14.87 15.86
N PRO A 101 -5.04 14.66 16.84
CA PRO A 101 -3.62 14.91 16.69
C PRO A 101 -3.00 14.03 15.59
N THR A 102 -2.06 14.62 14.85
CA THR A 102 -1.47 14.08 13.62
C THR A 102 -0.83 12.69 13.80
N GLU A 103 -0.39 12.36 15.02
CA GLU A 103 0.17 11.07 15.41
C GLU A 103 -0.83 9.89 15.33
N LEU A 104 -2.15 10.16 15.40
CA LEU A 104 -3.21 9.12 15.43
C LEU A 104 -3.99 9.01 14.11
N GLY A 105 -3.63 9.78 13.08
CA GLY A 105 -4.35 9.81 11.80
C GLY A 105 -4.41 8.45 11.09
N GLY A 106 -3.36 7.63 11.20
CA GLY A 106 -3.35 6.27 10.66
C GLY A 106 -4.36 5.35 11.36
N LEU A 107 -4.55 5.51 12.68
CA LEU A 107 -5.51 4.74 13.47
C LEU A 107 -6.95 4.99 13.01
N TYR A 108 -7.26 6.22 12.58
CA TYR A 108 -8.58 6.61 12.09
C TYR A 108 -8.95 5.95 10.76
N ILE A 109 -7.98 5.58 9.93
CA ILE A 109 -8.23 4.84 8.68
C ILE A 109 -8.28 3.33 8.98
N LEU A 110 -7.46 2.87 9.93
CA LEU A 110 -7.44 1.48 10.37
C LEU A 110 -8.77 1.05 10.99
N LEU A 111 -9.38 1.92 11.81
CA LEU A 111 -10.62 1.64 12.55
C LEU A 111 -11.82 1.30 11.64
N PRO A 112 -12.18 2.12 10.64
CA PRO A 112 -13.27 1.79 9.72
C PRO A 112 -12.92 0.58 8.83
N CYS A 113 -11.66 0.37 8.45
CA CYS A 113 -11.27 -0.85 7.71
C CYS A 113 -11.51 -2.10 8.56
N ILE A 114 -11.12 -2.08 9.83
CA ILE A 114 -11.36 -3.18 10.77
C ILE A 114 -12.87 -3.39 10.98
N LEU A 115 -13.65 -2.30 11.13
CA LEU A 115 -15.10 -2.38 11.31
C LEU A 115 -15.83 -2.93 10.07
N VAL A 116 -15.44 -2.51 8.86
CA VAL A 116 -16.00 -3.02 7.60
C VAL A 116 -15.68 -4.51 7.44
N GLY A 117 -14.43 -4.92 7.72
CA GLY A 117 -14.04 -6.32 7.75
C GLY A 117 -14.91 -7.14 8.72
N MET A 118 -15.15 -6.63 9.93
CA MET A 118 -15.99 -7.31 10.93
C MET A 118 -17.46 -7.44 10.51
N VAL A 119 -18.02 -6.47 9.78
CA VAL A 119 -19.43 -6.49 9.34
C VAL A 119 -19.66 -7.48 8.19
N GLN A 120 -18.70 -7.64 7.28
CA GLN A 120 -18.81 -8.57 6.15
C GLN A 120 -18.64 -10.05 6.56
N THR A 121 -17.93 -10.36 7.65
CA THR A 121 -17.71 -11.74 8.08
C THR A 121 -18.68 -12.21 9.17
N ARG A 122 -19.91 -12.54 8.78
CA ARG A 122 -20.88 -13.16 9.69
C ARG A 122 -20.78 -14.69 9.67
N LYS A 123 -19.65 -15.29 10.11
CA LYS A 123 -19.52 -16.68 10.61
C LYS A 123 -18.04 -17.07 10.78
N GLN A 124 -17.67 -17.49 12.01
CA GLN A 124 -16.43 -18.18 12.44
C GLN A 124 -15.20 -17.31 12.79
N TRP A 125 -14.82 -17.33 14.08
CA TRP A 125 -13.74 -16.55 14.72
C TRP A 125 -12.33 -16.73 14.15
N HIS A 126 -12.04 -17.87 13.50
CA HIS A 126 -10.71 -18.12 12.91
C HIS A 126 -10.60 -17.58 11.47
N ALA A 127 -11.70 -17.57 10.72
CA ALA A 127 -11.79 -16.96 9.38
C ALA A 127 -11.95 -15.43 9.45
N LEU A 128 -12.52 -14.92 10.56
CA LEU A 128 -12.71 -13.50 10.85
C LEU A 128 -11.41 -12.68 10.73
N VAL A 129 -10.32 -13.14 11.33
CA VAL A 129 -9.05 -12.39 11.26
C VAL A 129 -8.53 -12.36 9.83
N SER A 130 -8.56 -13.47 9.10
CA SER A 130 -8.00 -13.54 7.74
C SER A 130 -8.83 -12.76 6.71
N LEU A 131 -10.15 -12.78 6.82
CA LEU A 131 -11.06 -12.04 5.92
C LEU A 131 -11.09 -10.56 6.28
N CYS A 132 -11.09 -10.20 7.57
CA CYS A 132 -10.92 -8.80 7.99
C CYS A 132 -9.60 -8.22 7.46
N VAL A 133 -8.51 -8.99 7.57
CA VAL A 133 -7.18 -8.60 7.07
C VAL A 133 -7.18 -8.40 5.54
N TRP A 134 -7.93 -9.22 4.81
CA TRP A 134 -8.05 -9.15 3.35
C TRP A 134 -8.92 -7.98 2.88
N ASP A 135 -10.10 -7.79 3.48
CA ASP A 135 -10.96 -6.63 3.22
C ASP A 135 -10.27 -5.32 3.64
N CYS A 136 -9.47 -5.34 4.71
CA CYS A 136 -8.62 -4.22 5.12
C CYS A 136 -7.53 -3.95 4.09
N ASP A 137 -6.80 -4.97 3.62
CA ASP A 137 -5.73 -4.83 2.60
C ASP A 137 -6.25 -4.13 1.34
N PHE A 138 -7.39 -4.59 0.82
CA PHE A 138 -8.02 -3.98 -0.37
C PHE A 138 -8.53 -2.57 -0.14
N SER A 139 -9.16 -2.31 1.01
CA SER A 139 -9.67 -0.97 1.34
C SER A 139 -8.52 0.03 1.51
N LEU A 140 -7.42 -0.41 2.09
CA LEU A 140 -6.25 0.42 2.37
C LEU A 140 -5.40 0.67 1.13
N ASP A 141 -5.33 -0.28 0.17
CA ASP A 141 -4.55 -0.14 -1.07
C ASP A 141 -4.94 1.11 -1.87
N GLY A 142 -6.24 1.39 -2.01
CA GLY A 142 -6.72 2.62 -2.68
C GLY A 142 -6.49 3.89 -1.84
N TRP A 143 -6.51 3.78 -0.52
CA TRP A 143 -6.41 4.93 0.38
C TRP A 143 -4.98 5.48 0.50
N GLN A 144 -3.97 4.61 0.35
CA GLN A 144 -2.55 4.98 0.29
C GLN A 144 -2.23 5.89 -0.89
N ILE A 145 -2.72 5.54 -2.08
CA ILE A 145 -2.50 6.37 -3.27
C ILE A 145 -3.19 7.72 -3.11
N ARG A 146 -4.38 7.73 -2.52
CA ARG A 146 -5.14 8.95 -2.26
C ARG A 146 -4.44 9.86 -1.27
N SER A 147 -3.88 9.34 -0.18
CA SER A 147 -3.11 10.15 0.78
C SER A 147 -1.91 10.80 0.12
N MET A 148 -1.22 10.05 -0.75
CA MET A 148 -0.08 10.55 -1.53
C MET A 148 -0.51 11.66 -2.50
N LEU A 149 -1.64 11.49 -3.18
CA LEU A 149 -2.20 12.49 -4.08
C LEU A 149 -2.56 13.78 -3.35
N VAL A 150 -3.22 13.69 -2.20
CA VAL A 150 -3.60 14.85 -1.37
C VAL A 150 -2.36 15.61 -0.92
N PHE A 151 -1.32 14.91 -0.47
CA PHE A 151 -0.04 15.51 -0.11
C PHE A 151 0.60 16.26 -1.29
N LEU A 152 0.66 15.62 -2.46
CA LEU A 152 1.20 16.22 -3.67
C LEU A 152 0.42 17.48 -4.07
N VAL A 153 -0.92 17.47 -3.91
CA VAL A 153 -1.77 18.63 -4.20
C VAL A 153 -1.58 19.75 -3.19
N ALA A 154 -1.47 19.41 -1.90
CA ALA A 154 -1.29 20.36 -0.82
C ALA A 154 0.06 21.10 -0.92
N GLN A 155 1.12 20.43 -1.38
CA GLN A 155 2.45 21.04 -1.56
C GLN A 155 2.45 22.26 -2.50
N GLY A 156 1.49 22.39 -3.42
CA GLY A 156 1.32 23.59 -4.24
C GLY A 156 2.52 23.93 -5.13
N GLY A 157 2.55 23.38 -6.35
CA GLY A 157 3.37 23.88 -7.46
C GLY A 157 4.90 23.75 -7.35
N GLY A 158 5.45 23.08 -6.33
CA GLY A 158 6.87 22.77 -6.26
C GLY A 158 7.30 21.70 -7.27
N ALA A 159 8.47 21.88 -7.91
CA ALA A 159 9.04 20.86 -8.79
C ALA A 159 9.27 19.57 -8.02
N VAL A 160 8.62 18.48 -8.46
CA VAL A 160 8.80 17.18 -7.81
C VAL A 160 10.21 16.68 -8.11
N GLU A 161 10.92 16.30 -7.06
CA GLU A 161 12.29 15.85 -7.15
C GLU A 161 12.42 14.60 -8.03
N SER A 162 13.34 14.62 -9.00
CA SER A 162 13.51 13.56 -10.02
C SER A 162 13.66 12.14 -9.41
N CYS A 163 14.29 12.02 -8.24
CA CYS A 163 14.44 10.74 -7.55
C CYS A 163 13.10 10.16 -7.05
N ILE A 164 12.11 11.01 -6.72
CA ILE A 164 10.77 10.56 -6.32
C ILE A 164 10.00 10.01 -7.52
N SER A 165 10.28 10.50 -8.73
CA SER A 165 9.66 10.01 -9.97
C SER A 165 9.92 8.52 -10.16
N HIS A 166 11.17 8.07 -10.03
CA HIS A 166 11.52 6.65 -10.16
C HIS A 166 10.80 5.77 -9.13
N PHE A 167 10.62 6.26 -7.91
CA PHE A 167 9.84 5.57 -6.89
C PHE A 167 8.35 5.46 -7.28
N VAL A 168 7.74 6.55 -7.73
CA VAL A 168 6.36 6.59 -8.18
C VAL A 168 6.12 5.65 -9.37
N TYR A 169 7.05 5.60 -10.33
CA TYR A 169 7.00 4.64 -11.43
C TYR A 169 7.10 3.19 -10.94
N ALA A 170 8.00 2.90 -10.01
CA ALA A 170 8.12 1.56 -9.45
C ALA A 170 6.83 1.13 -8.74
N LEU A 171 6.18 2.03 -7.99
CA LEU A 171 4.88 1.75 -7.37
C LEU A 171 3.77 1.51 -8.40
N ALA A 172 3.71 2.32 -9.47
CA ALA A 172 2.72 2.18 -10.54
C ALA A 172 2.90 0.85 -11.26
N PHE A 173 4.14 0.54 -11.64
CA PHE A 173 4.49 -0.69 -12.33
C PHE A 173 4.24 -1.91 -11.44
N GLY A 174 4.57 -1.84 -10.14
CA GLY A 174 4.26 -2.89 -9.18
C GLY A 174 2.75 -3.15 -9.04
N SER A 175 1.93 -2.10 -9.08
CA SER A 175 0.46 -2.20 -9.06
C SER A 175 -0.10 -2.81 -10.35
N PHE A 176 0.48 -2.48 -11.49
CA PHE A 176 0.13 -3.08 -12.78
C PHE A 176 0.44 -4.58 -12.81
N LEU A 177 1.64 -4.99 -12.37
CA LEU A 177 2.01 -6.40 -12.29
C LEU A 177 1.09 -7.18 -11.33
N HIS A 178 0.62 -6.54 -10.26
CA HIS A 178 -0.36 -7.14 -9.35
C HIS A 178 -1.72 -7.35 -10.03
N LEU A 179 -2.17 -6.39 -10.85
CA LEU A 179 -3.37 -6.54 -11.67
C LEU A 179 -3.24 -7.70 -12.65
N VAL A 180 -2.12 -7.79 -13.39
CA VAL A 180 -1.87 -8.89 -14.33
C VAL A 180 -1.89 -10.25 -13.63
N PHE A 181 -1.33 -10.34 -12.43
CA PHE A 181 -1.36 -11.55 -11.62
C PHE A 181 -2.79 -11.98 -11.30
N TRP A 182 -3.63 -11.08 -10.77
CA TRP A 182 -5.02 -11.40 -10.44
C TRP A 182 -5.86 -11.71 -11.68
N PHE A 183 -5.57 -11.09 -12.83
CA PHE A 183 -6.19 -11.45 -14.11
C PHE A 183 -5.82 -12.87 -14.60
N SER A 184 -4.67 -13.40 -14.19
CA SER A 184 -4.31 -14.79 -14.50
C SER A 184 -4.91 -15.78 -13.51
N SER A 185 -4.98 -15.41 -12.22
CA SER A 185 -5.34 -16.33 -11.13
C SER A 185 -6.80 -16.26 -10.66
N TYR A 186 -7.65 -15.42 -11.27
CA TYR A 186 -9.05 -15.29 -10.83
C TYR A 186 -9.89 -16.56 -10.97
N HIS A 187 -9.56 -17.43 -11.93
CA HIS A 187 -10.28 -18.69 -12.15
C HIS A 187 -10.10 -19.66 -10.99
N GLU A 188 -8.91 -19.69 -10.38
CA GLU A 188 -8.60 -20.61 -9.28
C GLU A 188 -9.36 -20.28 -7.99
N LEU A 189 -9.82 -19.04 -7.84
CA LEU A 189 -10.66 -18.60 -6.73
C LEU A 189 -12.11 -19.07 -6.88
N GLY A 190 -12.57 -19.28 -8.12
CA GLY A 190 -13.92 -19.75 -8.43
C GLY A 190 -14.12 -21.25 -8.19
N GLU A 191 -13.04 -22.04 -8.19
CA GLU A 191 -13.07 -23.50 -8.16
C GLU A 191 -13.10 -24.09 -6.73
N LYS A 192 -12.72 -23.31 -5.70
CA LYS A 192 -12.54 -23.76 -4.30
C LYS A 192 -13.75 -23.48 -3.38
N ASP A 193 -14.99 -23.68 -3.84
CA ASP A 193 -16.23 -23.53 -3.02
C ASP A 193 -16.56 -22.10 -2.48
N ALA A 194 -15.77 -21.07 -2.81
CA ALA A 194 -16.00 -19.69 -2.33
C ALA A 194 -17.03 -18.88 -3.15
N GLY A 195 -17.56 -19.44 -4.24
CA GLY A 195 -18.49 -18.78 -5.15
C GLY A 195 -17.77 -17.91 -6.19
N GLN A 196 -18.17 -18.06 -7.45
CA GLN A 196 -17.57 -17.41 -8.62
C GLN A 196 -17.50 -15.87 -8.51
N HIS A 197 -18.36 -15.28 -7.67
CA HIS A 197 -18.44 -13.85 -7.42
C HIS A 197 -17.17 -13.26 -6.77
N VAL A 198 -16.45 -14.02 -5.94
CA VAL A 198 -15.30 -13.51 -5.19
C VAL A 198 -14.15 -13.11 -6.13
N GLY A 199 -13.86 -13.93 -7.15
CA GLY A 199 -12.82 -13.63 -8.13
C GLY A 199 -13.10 -12.35 -8.95
N TYR A 200 -14.36 -12.14 -9.35
CA TYR A 200 -14.75 -10.92 -10.07
C TYR A 200 -14.69 -9.67 -9.19
N THR A 201 -15.05 -9.77 -7.90
CA THR A 201 -14.92 -8.65 -6.95
C THR A 201 -13.46 -8.22 -6.78
N VAL A 202 -12.52 -9.17 -6.71
CA VAL A 202 -11.09 -8.87 -6.62
C VAL A 202 -10.58 -8.11 -7.84
N ILE A 203 -10.93 -8.57 -9.04
CA ILE A 203 -10.56 -7.86 -10.27
C ILE A 203 -11.16 -6.45 -10.29
N PHE A 204 -12.43 -6.30 -9.90
CA PHE A 204 -13.09 -5.00 -9.87
C PHE A 204 -12.39 -4.01 -8.93
N VAL A 205 -12.03 -4.44 -7.72
CA VAL A 205 -11.28 -3.59 -6.77
C VAL A 205 -9.90 -3.25 -7.32
N GLN A 206 -9.21 -4.21 -7.94
CA GLN A 206 -7.87 -4.00 -8.51
C GLN A 206 -7.89 -3.04 -9.71
N ILE A 207 -8.95 -3.05 -10.51
CA ILE A 207 -9.18 -2.04 -11.57
C ILE A 207 -9.42 -0.67 -10.94
N GLY A 208 -10.25 -0.58 -9.90
CA GLY A 208 -10.47 0.66 -9.16
C GLY A 208 -9.18 1.26 -8.60
N HIS A 209 -8.31 0.43 -8.02
CA HIS A 209 -6.98 0.80 -7.57
C HIS A 209 -6.12 1.36 -8.71
N MET A 210 -6.15 0.72 -9.88
CA MET A 210 -5.39 1.16 -11.04
C MET A 210 -5.90 2.49 -11.61
N LEU A 211 -7.21 2.74 -11.56
CA LEU A 211 -7.79 4.03 -11.92
C LEU A 211 -7.33 5.15 -10.97
N MET A 212 -7.30 4.89 -9.66
CA MET A 212 -6.76 5.86 -8.69
C MET A 212 -5.27 6.12 -8.92
N MET A 213 -4.49 5.08 -9.25
CA MET A 213 -3.07 5.24 -9.60
C MET A 213 -2.87 6.04 -10.88
N ALA A 214 -3.75 5.86 -11.88
CA ALA A 214 -3.71 6.64 -13.13
C ALA A 214 -4.02 8.12 -12.88
N ASP A 215 -5.03 8.43 -12.05
CA ASP A 215 -5.33 9.80 -11.63
C ASP A 215 -4.15 10.45 -10.90
N PHE A 216 -3.53 9.72 -9.97
CA PHE A 216 -2.31 10.15 -9.30
C PHE A 216 -1.17 10.45 -10.29
N LEU A 217 -0.89 9.54 -11.23
CA LEU A 217 0.13 9.76 -12.26
C LEU A 217 -0.18 10.98 -13.13
N TYR A 218 -1.45 11.20 -13.50
CA TYR A 218 -1.84 12.38 -14.28
C TYR A 218 -1.50 13.69 -13.55
N TYR A 219 -1.86 13.81 -12.27
CA TYR A 219 -1.50 14.99 -11.46
C TYR A 219 0.01 15.08 -11.21
N TYR A 220 0.69 13.95 -11.11
CA TYR A 220 2.15 13.89 -10.97
C TYR A 220 2.88 14.43 -12.21
N PHE A 221 2.53 13.95 -13.39
CA PHE A 221 3.11 14.38 -14.65
C PHE A 221 2.83 15.85 -14.96
N LYS A 222 1.60 16.29 -14.71
CA LYS A 222 1.20 17.69 -14.89
C LYS A 222 2.01 18.66 -14.01
N ARG A 223 2.65 18.17 -12.95
CA ARG A 223 3.52 18.97 -12.05
C ARG A 223 5.00 18.86 -12.36
N CYS A 224 5.41 17.83 -13.11
CA CYS A 224 6.81 17.63 -13.50
C CYS A 224 7.17 18.32 -14.82
N GLY A 225 6.19 18.61 -15.68
CA GLY A 225 6.35 19.36 -16.94
C GLY A 225 5.92 20.80 -16.79
#